data_AF-A0A830CUX6-F1
#
_entry.id   AF-A0A830CUX6-F1
#
_cell.length_a   1.000
_cell.length_b   1.000
_cell.length_c   1.000
_cell.angle_alpha   90.00
_cell.angle_beta   90.00
_cell.angle_gamma   90.00
#
_symmetry.space_group_name_H-M   'P 1'
#
loop_
_entity.id
_entity.type
_entity.pdbx_description
1 polymer ?
#
loop_
_entity_poly.entity_id
_entity_poly.type
_entity_poly.pdbx_seq_one_letter_code
_entity_poly.pdbx_strand_id
1 'polypeptide(L)'
;MGSGLVALNLDLAGVAAFVKEHLGKEIKDVLEEFIKSVYALFLDLDFTFLEMNPFTLVDGKPYPLDMGGELDDTATFKNFKKWGNIEFPMPFGRVMSPTESFIHGLDEKTSASLKLTVLNPKGRIWTMVAGGGASVIYADTNRKLSRSRLILGVIVFSDQETQQVEANTWRDLEARRSRG
;
A
#
# COMPACT_ATOMS: atom_id res chain seq x y z
N MET A 1 8.13 28.75 4.65
CA MET A 1 7.34 28.67 3.41
C MET A 1 6.55 27.38 3.50
N GLY A 2 5.26 27.46 3.83
CA GLY A 2 4.41 26.27 3.90
C GLY A 2 4.22 25.74 2.48
N SER A 3 4.59 24.49 2.24
CA SER A 3 4.19 23.76 1.03
C SER A 3 2.66 23.75 1.01
N GLY A 4 2.08 24.59 0.15
CA GLY A 4 0.65 24.69 -0.08
C GLY A 4 0.15 23.44 -0.78
N LEU A 5 0.12 22.32 -0.06
CA LEU A 5 -0.61 21.13 -0.48
C LEU A 5 -2.10 21.47 -0.39
N VAL A 6 -2.67 21.88 -1.52
CA VAL A 6 -4.11 21.88 -1.70
C VAL A 6 -4.45 20.51 -2.23
N ALA A 7 -4.90 19.61 -1.35
CA ALA A 7 -5.55 18.39 -1.77
C ALA A 7 -6.87 18.78 -2.46
N LEU A 8 -6.90 18.73 -3.78
CA LEU A 8 -8.07 19.04 -4.58
C LEU A 8 -9.01 17.83 -4.53
N ASN A 9 -9.90 17.79 -3.54
CA ASN A 9 -11.03 16.87 -3.51
C ASN A 9 -12.12 17.42 -4.44
N LEU A 10 -11.82 17.48 -5.73
CA LEU A 10 -12.68 18.09 -6.75
C LEU A 10 -13.36 16.99 -7.58
N ASP A 11 -14.69 17.07 -7.69
CA ASP A 11 -15.39 16.43 -8.78
C ASP A 11 -15.16 17.22 -10.10
N LEU A 12 -15.68 16.71 -11.22
CA LEU A 12 -15.56 17.37 -12.53
C LEU A 12 -16.04 18.83 -12.52
N ALA A 13 -17.04 19.16 -11.69
CA ALA A 13 -17.55 20.53 -11.56
C ALA A 13 -16.59 21.42 -10.76
N GLY A 14 -15.99 20.87 -9.70
CA GLY A 14 -14.96 21.52 -8.90
C GLY A 14 -13.69 21.82 -9.70
N VAL A 15 -13.26 20.90 -10.57
CA VAL A 15 -12.13 21.11 -11.50
C VAL A 15 -12.38 22.33 -12.39
N ALA A 16 -13.56 22.41 -13.01
CA ALA A 16 -13.91 23.51 -13.89
C ALA A 16 -13.91 24.87 -13.17
N ALA A 17 -14.33 24.91 -11.90
CA ALA A 17 -14.30 26.11 -11.08
C ALA A 17 -12.86 26.53 -10.71
N PHE A 18 -12.04 25.59 -10.24
CA PHE A 18 -10.64 25.84 -9.89
C PHE A 18 -9.83 26.40 -11.06
N VAL A 19 -9.95 25.76 -12.23
CA VAL A 19 -9.27 26.18 -13.46
C VAL A 19 -9.73 27.57 -13.92
N LYS A 20 -11.04 27.88 -13.76
CA LYS A 20 -11.58 29.20 -14.10
C LYS A 20 -11.05 30.33 -13.20
N GLU A 21 -10.82 30.07 -11.91
CA GLU A 21 -10.40 31.09 -10.95
C GLU A 21 -8.88 31.35 -10.94
N HIS A 22 -8.07 30.33 -11.26
CA HIS A 22 -6.62 30.39 -11.01
C HIS A 22 -5.76 30.38 -12.29
N LEU A 23 -6.33 30.13 -13.47
CA LEU A 23 -5.59 30.01 -14.73
C LEU A 23 -6.08 31.02 -15.79
N GLY A 24 -5.16 31.55 -16.58
CA GLY A 24 -5.46 32.49 -17.67
C GLY A 24 -6.37 31.88 -18.74
N LYS A 25 -7.23 32.71 -19.35
CA LYS A 25 -8.28 32.26 -20.30
C LYS A 25 -7.77 31.37 -21.45
N GLU A 26 -6.57 31.62 -21.97
CA GLU A 26 -6.00 30.90 -23.12
C GLU A 26 -5.49 29.50 -22.76
N ILE A 27 -5.10 29.28 -21.50
CA ILE A 27 -4.57 28.00 -21.00
C ILE A 27 -5.70 27.11 -20.46
N LYS A 28 -6.86 27.72 -20.20
CA LYS A 28 -7.99 27.11 -19.51
C LYS A 28 -8.54 25.87 -20.22
N ASP A 29 -8.79 25.95 -21.53
CA ASP A 29 -9.43 24.86 -22.27
C ASP A 29 -8.52 23.63 -22.37
N VAL A 30 -7.22 23.87 -22.61
CA VAL A 30 -6.21 22.80 -22.70
C VAL A 30 -6.02 22.09 -21.36
N LEU A 31 -5.97 22.85 -20.25
CA LEU A 31 -5.86 22.26 -18.92
C LEU A 31 -7.14 21.56 -18.48
N GLU A 32 -8.31 22.09 -18.84
CA GLU A 32 -9.58 21.44 -18.54
C GLU A 32 -9.69 20.07 -19.23
N GLU A 33 -9.34 19.99 -20.51
CA GLU A 33 -9.32 18.71 -21.24
C GLU A 33 -8.31 17.74 -20.63
N PHE A 34 -7.11 18.23 -20.30
CA PHE A 34 -6.08 17.40 -19.66
C PHE A 34 -6.53 16.83 -18.31
N ILE A 35 -7.08 17.65 -17.41
CA ILE A 35 -7.51 17.19 -16.09
C ILE A 35 -8.66 16.18 -16.23
N LYS A 36 -9.59 16.38 -17.17
CA LYS A 36 -10.65 15.40 -17.48
C LYS A 36 -10.06 14.06 -17.93
N SER A 37 -9.09 14.07 -18.82
CA SER A 37 -8.41 12.85 -19.28
C SER A 37 -7.65 12.17 -18.13
N VAL A 38 -6.96 12.93 -17.29
CA VAL A 38 -6.27 12.41 -16.09
C VAL A 38 -7.25 11.80 -15.11
N TYR A 39 -8.39 12.44 -14.86
CA TYR A 39 -9.42 11.90 -13.98
C TYR A 39 -10.07 10.64 -14.54
N ALA A 40 -10.30 10.59 -15.85
CA ALA A 40 -10.79 9.36 -16.50
C ALA A 40 -9.78 8.21 -16.34
N LEU A 41 -8.48 8.48 -16.52
CA LEU A 41 -7.41 7.50 -16.28
C LEU A 41 -7.33 7.08 -14.81
N PHE A 42 -7.47 8.02 -13.88
CA PHE A 42 -7.48 7.76 -12.43
C PHE A 42 -8.54 6.72 -12.08
N LEU A 43 -9.76 6.90 -12.59
CA LEU A 43 -10.86 5.95 -12.38
C LEU A 43 -10.67 4.63 -13.15
N ASP A 44 -10.21 4.69 -14.39
CA ASP A 44 -10.11 3.53 -15.28
C ASP A 44 -9.00 2.55 -14.86
N LEU A 45 -7.97 3.06 -14.20
CA LEU A 45 -6.83 2.29 -13.69
C LEU A 45 -6.90 2.03 -12.19
N ASP A 46 -8.01 2.35 -11.51
CA ASP A 46 -8.22 2.18 -10.06
C ASP A 46 -7.07 2.80 -9.21
N PHE A 47 -6.72 4.06 -9.51
CA PHE A 47 -5.86 4.84 -8.64
C PHE A 47 -6.60 5.24 -7.36
N THR A 48 -5.89 5.23 -6.24
CA THR A 48 -6.33 5.80 -4.95
C THR A 48 -5.70 7.16 -4.71
N PHE A 49 -4.56 7.43 -5.32
CA PHE A 49 -3.83 8.68 -5.24
C PHE A 49 -3.05 8.95 -6.53
N LEU A 50 -3.01 10.21 -6.98
CA LEU A 50 -2.19 10.64 -8.10
C LEU A 50 -1.78 12.10 -7.90
N GLU A 51 -0.48 12.36 -7.94
CA GLU A 51 0.14 13.67 -7.84
C GLU A 51 1.02 13.93 -9.06
N MET A 52 0.99 15.17 -9.56
CA MET A 52 1.90 15.66 -10.58
C MET A 52 2.56 16.93 -10.07
N ASN A 53 3.82 16.86 -9.64
CA ASN A 53 4.49 17.97 -8.98
C ASN A 53 6.03 17.85 -9.05
N PRO A 54 6.72 18.67 -9.85
CA PRO A 54 6.21 19.85 -10.54
C PRO A 54 5.48 19.51 -11.85
N PHE A 55 4.58 20.41 -12.24
CA PHE A 55 3.85 20.37 -13.50
C PHE A 55 4.10 21.67 -14.27
N THR A 56 4.24 21.59 -15.59
CA THR A 56 4.51 22.75 -16.44
C THR A 56 3.76 22.71 -17.77
N LEU A 57 3.87 23.79 -18.54
CA LEU A 57 3.37 23.88 -19.91
C LEU A 57 4.55 24.05 -20.86
N VAL A 58 4.61 23.22 -21.89
CA VAL A 58 5.56 23.35 -23.00
C VAL A 58 4.75 23.56 -24.27
N ASP A 59 4.98 24.69 -24.95
CA ASP A 59 4.21 25.10 -26.15
C ASP A 59 2.69 25.09 -25.94
N GLY A 60 2.25 25.54 -24.76
CA GLY A 60 0.83 25.57 -24.37
C GLY A 60 0.23 24.20 -24.05
N LYS A 61 1.02 23.12 -24.06
CA LYS A 61 0.58 21.75 -23.73
C LYS A 61 1.02 21.34 -22.33
N PRO A 62 0.17 20.60 -21.60
CA PRO A 62 0.45 20.10 -20.25
C PRO A 62 1.58 19.07 -20.25
N TYR A 63 2.57 19.28 -19.38
CA TYR A 63 3.71 18.39 -19.19
C TYR A 63 3.98 18.19 -17.69
N PRO A 64 3.62 17.03 -17.12
CA PRO A 64 4.04 16.67 -15.78
C PRO A 64 5.55 16.34 -15.79
N LEU A 65 6.33 17.01 -14.94
CA LEU A 65 7.78 16.77 -14.83
C LEU A 65 8.11 15.67 -13.84
N ASP A 66 7.26 15.50 -12.82
CA ASP A 66 7.31 14.40 -11.87
C ASP A 66 5.89 13.91 -11.58
N MET A 67 5.76 12.61 -11.32
CA MET A 67 4.48 11.96 -11.05
C MET A 67 4.64 10.89 -9.98
N GLY A 68 3.78 10.96 -8.97
CA GLY A 68 3.63 9.93 -7.95
C GLY A 68 2.19 9.43 -7.91
N GLY A 69 1.97 8.15 -7.63
CA GLY A 69 0.61 7.62 -7.52
C GLY A 69 0.55 6.33 -6.72
N GLU A 70 -0.64 6.03 -6.21
CA GLU A 70 -0.96 4.79 -5.51
C GLU A 70 -2.11 4.10 -6.25
N LEU A 71 -2.00 2.78 -6.39
CA LEU A 71 -3.00 1.92 -7.01
C LEU A 71 -3.64 1.03 -5.93
N ASP A 72 -4.92 0.70 -6.12
CA ASP A 72 -5.61 -0.27 -5.27
C ASP A 72 -5.19 -1.71 -5.63
N ASP A 73 -4.25 -2.30 -4.89
CA ASP A 73 -3.74 -3.65 -5.12
C ASP A 73 -4.84 -4.73 -5.23
N THR A 74 -6.01 -4.52 -4.62
CA THR A 74 -7.17 -5.43 -4.74
C THR A 74 -7.78 -5.44 -6.14
N ALA A 75 -7.59 -4.37 -6.92
CA ALA A 75 -8.03 -4.24 -8.30
C ALA A 75 -7.10 -4.92 -9.32
N THR A 76 -6.01 -5.55 -8.87
CA THR A 76 -5.05 -6.26 -9.76
C THR A 76 -5.76 -7.26 -10.68
N PHE A 77 -6.75 -8.01 -10.18
CA PHE A 77 -7.49 -8.97 -11.01
C PHE A 77 -8.30 -8.29 -12.13
N LYS A 78 -8.89 -7.13 -11.85
CA LYS A 78 -9.68 -6.34 -12.82
C LYS A 78 -8.77 -5.71 -13.89
N ASN A 79 -7.61 -5.19 -13.47
CA ASN A 79 -6.74 -4.37 -14.31
C ASN A 79 -5.49 -5.08 -14.82
N PHE A 80 -5.35 -6.39 -14.60
CA PHE A 80 -4.15 -7.16 -14.98
C PHE A 80 -3.68 -6.89 -16.41
N LYS A 81 -4.60 -6.79 -17.38
CA LYS A 81 -4.26 -6.48 -18.79
C LYS A 81 -3.73 -5.07 -19.01
N LYS A 82 -4.20 -4.10 -18.22
CA LYS A 82 -3.85 -2.68 -18.35
C LYS A 82 -2.56 -2.36 -17.59
N TRP A 83 -2.44 -2.90 -16.39
CA TRP A 83 -1.28 -2.71 -15.52
C TRP A 83 -0.06 -3.48 -16.02
N GLY A 84 -0.25 -4.65 -16.64
CA GLY A 84 0.86 -5.50 -17.02
C GLY A 84 1.54 -6.09 -15.78
N ASN A 85 2.87 -6.01 -15.71
CA ASN A 85 3.65 -6.57 -14.61
C ASN A 85 4.09 -5.47 -13.62
N ILE A 86 3.11 -4.79 -13.01
CA ILE A 86 3.38 -3.82 -11.94
C ILE A 86 3.74 -4.57 -10.66
N GLU A 87 4.81 -4.14 -10.01
CA GLU A 87 5.22 -4.61 -8.69
C GLU A 87 4.86 -3.55 -7.64
N PHE A 88 4.29 -3.96 -6.52
CA PHE A 88 4.04 -3.10 -5.37
C PHE A 88 5.26 -3.14 -4.44
N PRO A 89 6.11 -2.09 -4.43
CA PRO A 89 7.34 -2.12 -3.66
C PRO A 89 7.05 -2.07 -2.16
N MET A 90 7.89 -2.75 -1.39
CA MET A 90 7.84 -2.67 0.07
C MET A 90 8.15 -1.25 0.56
N PRO A 91 7.62 -0.83 1.72
CA PRO A 91 7.95 0.45 2.33
C PRO A 91 9.47 0.61 2.49
N PHE A 92 9.95 1.83 2.23
CA PHE A 92 11.37 2.15 2.25
C PHE A 92 12.05 1.68 3.55
N GLY A 93 13.21 1.04 3.41
CA GLY A 93 14.01 0.54 4.54
C GLY A 93 13.57 -0.82 5.10
N ARG A 94 12.60 -1.50 4.48
CA ARG A 94 12.27 -2.89 4.82
C ARG A 94 12.58 -3.82 3.66
N VAL A 95 13.30 -4.89 3.96
CA VAL A 95 13.46 -6.05 3.08
C VAL A 95 12.69 -7.18 3.74
N MET A 96 11.82 -7.88 2.99
CA MET A 96 11.16 -9.06 3.53
C MET A 96 12.21 -10.09 3.93
N SER A 97 12.07 -10.63 5.13
CA SER A 97 12.80 -11.84 5.51
C SER A 97 12.34 -13.03 4.65
N PRO A 98 13.16 -14.08 4.50
CA PRO A 98 12.76 -15.28 3.74
C PRO A 98 11.44 -15.88 4.22
N THR A 99 11.14 -15.77 5.51
CA THR A 99 9.89 -16.25 6.10
C THR A 99 8.70 -15.36 5.74
N GLU A 100 8.86 -14.04 5.74
CA GLU A 100 7.81 -13.12 5.30
C GLU A 100 7.45 -13.33 3.83
N SER A 101 8.46 -13.49 2.95
CA SER A 101 8.22 -13.79 1.54
C SER A 101 7.51 -15.13 1.33
N PHE A 102 7.83 -16.14 2.15
CA PHE A 102 7.14 -17.43 2.08
C PHE A 102 5.66 -17.32 2.47
N ILE A 103 5.34 -16.61 3.55
CA ILE A 103 3.95 -16.39 3.96
C ILE A 103 3.20 -15.51 2.95
N HIS A 104 3.84 -14.48 2.40
CA HIS A 104 3.25 -13.66 1.34
C HIS A 104 2.87 -14.50 0.11
N GLY A 105 3.77 -15.38 -0.33
CA GLY A 105 3.49 -16.28 -1.45
C GLY A 105 2.44 -17.36 -1.14
N LEU A 106 2.14 -17.62 0.14
CA LEU A 106 1.00 -18.45 0.54
C LEU A 106 -0.30 -17.66 0.54
N ASP A 107 -0.30 -16.43 1.07
CA ASP A 107 -1.44 -15.50 1.07
C ASP A 107 -2.00 -15.32 -0.36
N GLU A 108 -1.12 -15.12 -1.35
CA GLU A 108 -1.51 -15.01 -2.76
C GLU A 108 -2.16 -16.29 -3.35
N LYS A 109 -1.86 -17.46 -2.79
CA LYS A 109 -2.32 -18.76 -3.31
C LYS A 109 -3.53 -19.31 -2.56
N THR A 110 -3.89 -18.70 -1.44
CA THR A 110 -5.00 -19.12 -0.60
C THR A 110 -6.10 -18.07 -0.61
N SER A 111 -7.35 -18.48 -0.45
CA SER A 111 -8.46 -17.55 -0.20
C SER A 111 -8.45 -16.97 1.21
N ALA A 112 -7.57 -17.49 2.07
CA ALA A 112 -7.36 -17.04 3.43
C ALA A 112 -6.44 -15.81 3.44
N SER A 113 -6.63 -14.90 4.40
CA SER A 113 -5.65 -13.85 4.66
C SER A 113 -4.62 -14.36 5.66
N LEU A 114 -3.34 -14.38 5.26
CA LEU A 114 -2.17 -14.62 6.11
C LEU A 114 -1.20 -13.45 6.00
N LYS A 115 -0.87 -12.85 7.15
CA LYS A 115 0.14 -11.79 7.22
C LYS A 115 1.13 -12.10 8.32
N LEU A 116 2.41 -12.20 7.95
CA LEU A 116 3.52 -12.25 8.87
C LEU A 116 4.31 -10.94 8.78
N THR A 117 4.66 -10.37 9.92
CA THR A 117 5.62 -9.28 10.00
C THR A 117 6.61 -9.51 11.13
N VAL A 118 7.89 -9.55 10.79
CA VAL A 118 9.00 -9.60 11.74
C VAL A 118 9.34 -8.17 12.17
N LEU A 119 9.22 -7.90 13.46
CA LEU A 119 9.41 -6.57 14.05
C LEU A 119 10.81 -6.42 14.68
N ASN A 120 11.24 -7.43 15.44
CA ASN A 120 12.56 -7.46 16.06
C ASN A 120 13.07 -8.91 16.10
N PRO A 121 14.02 -9.32 15.24
CA PRO A 121 14.56 -10.68 15.26
C PRO A 121 15.12 -11.15 16.61
N LYS A 122 15.47 -10.22 17.53
CA LYS A 122 15.96 -10.51 18.88
C LYS A 122 14.86 -10.52 19.95
N GLY A 123 13.61 -10.28 19.55
CA GLY A 123 12.45 -10.38 20.41
C GLY A 123 12.26 -11.80 20.93
N ARG A 124 11.46 -11.94 22.00
CA ARG A 124 11.15 -13.23 22.64
C ARG A 124 9.65 -13.54 22.67
N ILE A 125 8.82 -12.56 22.33
CA ILE A 125 7.36 -12.69 22.34
C ILE A 125 6.90 -12.82 20.89
N TRP A 126 6.18 -13.89 20.58
CA TRP A 126 5.44 -14.02 19.33
C TRP A 126 3.96 -13.80 19.62
N THR A 127 3.28 -13.09 18.71
CA THR A 127 1.82 -12.98 18.77
C THR A 127 1.25 -13.60 17.50
N MET A 128 0.41 -14.59 17.70
CA MET A 128 -0.32 -15.27 16.65
C MET A 128 -1.80 -15.07 16.93
N VAL A 129 -2.49 -14.39 16.01
CA VAL A 129 -3.83 -13.88 16.28
C VAL A 129 -4.76 -14.17 15.11
N ALA A 130 -5.88 -14.82 15.42
CA ALA A 130 -6.97 -14.98 14.47
C ALA A 130 -7.69 -13.64 14.27
N GLY A 131 -7.68 -13.13 13.04
CA GLY A 131 -8.35 -11.92 12.63
C GLY A 131 -7.55 -10.62 12.86
N GLY A 132 -7.62 -9.73 11.87
CA GLY A 132 -6.93 -8.43 11.89
C GLY A 132 -7.30 -7.56 13.09
N GLY A 133 -8.59 -7.49 13.44
CA GLY A 133 -9.06 -6.66 14.57
C GLY A 133 -8.45 -7.07 15.92
N ALA A 134 -8.38 -8.37 16.21
CA ALA A 134 -7.77 -8.86 17.45
C ALA A 134 -6.25 -8.58 17.48
N SER A 135 -5.57 -8.68 16.33
CA SER A 135 -4.13 -8.43 16.25
C SER A 135 -3.75 -7.00 16.68
N VAL A 136 -4.58 -6.01 16.31
CA VAL A 136 -4.38 -4.60 16.69
C VAL A 136 -4.54 -4.41 18.20
N ILE A 137 -5.53 -5.05 18.82
CA ILE A 137 -5.76 -4.99 20.27
C ILE A 137 -4.57 -5.58 21.04
N TYR A 138 -4.03 -6.71 20.55
CA TYR A 138 -2.83 -7.33 21.13
C TYR A 138 -1.59 -6.44 21.00
N ALA A 139 -1.41 -5.81 19.83
CA ALA A 139 -0.31 -4.88 19.61
C ALA A 139 -0.41 -3.67 20.56
N ASP A 140 -1.60 -3.08 20.72
CA ASP A 140 -1.84 -1.95 21.63
C ASP A 140 -1.62 -2.35 23.11
N THR A 141 -2.10 -3.52 23.51
CA THR A 141 -1.90 -4.03 24.87
C THR A 141 -0.40 -4.20 25.18
N ASN A 142 0.38 -4.76 24.25
CA ASN A 142 1.82 -4.89 24.46
C ASN A 142 2.56 -3.55 24.45
N ARG A 143 2.08 -2.58 23.67
CA ARG A 143 2.59 -1.20 23.70
C ARG A 143 2.34 -0.56 25.06
N LYS A 144 1.13 -0.67 25.61
CA LYS A 144 0.78 -0.18 26.95
C LYS A 144 1.65 -0.80 28.04
N LEU A 145 1.98 -2.09 27.92
CA LEU A 145 2.86 -2.79 28.85
C LEU A 145 4.36 -2.51 28.62
N SER A 146 4.73 -1.60 27.71
CA SER A 146 6.12 -1.31 27.31
C SER A 146 6.90 -2.55 26.83
N ARG A 147 6.19 -3.56 26.31
CA ARG A 147 6.77 -4.82 25.83
C ARG A 147 7.06 -4.82 24.32
N SER A 148 6.83 -3.72 23.62
CA SER A 148 7.00 -3.64 22.16
C SER A 148 8.37 -4.10 21.66
N ARG A 149 9.45 -3.79 22.40
CA ARG A 149 10.82 -4.23 22.05
C ARG A 149 11.05 -5.73 22.19
N LEU A 150 10.20 -6.42 22.95
CA LEU A 150 10.27 -7.87 23.15
C LEU A 150 9.48 -8.64 22.09
N ILE A 151 8.63 -7.99 21.30
CA ILE A 151 7.87 -8.65 20.24
C ILE A 151 8.81 -8.98 19.10
N LEU A 152 8.93 -10.27 18.80
CA LEU A 152 9.71 -10.77 17.68
C LEU A 152 8.98 -10.49 16.38
N GLY A 153 7.73 -10.95 16.30
CA GLY A 153 6.88 -10.77 15.13
C GLY A 153 5.40 -11.02 15.44
N VAL A 154 4.57 -10.62 14.48
CA VAL A 154 3.12 -10.75 14.52
C VAL A 154 2.68 -11.57 13.32
N ILE A 155 1.86 -12.59 13.58
CA ILE A 155 1.17 -13.39 12.56
C ILE A 155 -0.32 -13.17 12.72
N VAL A 156 -1.00 -12.88 11.61
CA VAL A 156 -2.45 -12.70 11.53
C VAL A 156 -3.00 -13.66 10.49
N PHE A 157 -4.02 -14.42 10.84
CA PHE A 157 -4.70 -15.34 9.92
C PHE A 157 -6.22 -15.24 10.02
N SER A 158 -6.96 -15.59 8.95
CA SER A 158 -8.42 -15.50 8.93
C SER A 158 -9.19 -16.82 9.07
N ASP A 159 -8.55 -17.99 8.89
CA ASP A 159 -9.24 -19.29 8.96
C ASP A 159 -8.48 -20.37 9.75
N GLN A 160 -9.06 -21.57 9.89
CA GLN A 160 -8.45 -22.70 10.59
C GLN A 160 -7.53 -23.55 9.71
N GLU A 161 -7.70 -23.54 8.38
CA GLU A 161 -6.90 -24.35 7.44
C GLU A 161 -5.45 -23.85 7.37
N THR A 162 -5.28 -22.54 7.52
CA THR A 162 -3.99 -21.85 7.64
C THR A 162 -3.20 -22.24 8.89
N GLN A 163 -3.86 -22.60 10.00
CA GLN A 163 -3.16 -23.07 11.22
C GLN A 163 -2.33 -24.33 11.00
N GLN A 164 -2.74 -25.22 10.08
CA GLN A 164 -2.05 -26.48 9.84
C GLN A 164 -0.80 -26.30 8.95
N VAL A 165 -0.88 -25.44 7.94
CA VAL A 165 0.28 -25.01 7.12
C VAL A 165 1.32 -24.31 8.00
N GLU A 166 0.85 -23.55 8.99
CA GLU A 166 1.68 -22.86 9.96
C GLU A 166 2.37 -23.82 10.92
N ALA A 167 1.66 -24.81 11.51
CA ALA A 167 2.27 -25.79 12.42
C ALA A 167 3.48 -26.52 11.81
N ASN A 168 3.45 -26.75 10.50
CA ASN A 168 4.55 -27.34 9.76
C ASN A 168 5.71 -26.36 9.53
N THR A 169 5.41 -25.09 9.25
CA THR A 169 6.40 -24.01 9.13
C THR A 169 7.09 -23.74 10.48
N TRP A 170 6.34 -23.82 11.59
CA TRP A 170 6.84 -23.71 12.96
C TRP A 170 7.87 -24.78 13.30
N ARG A 171 7.58 -26.04 12.97
CA ARG A 171 8.53 -27.15 13.17
C ARG A 171 9.84 -26.91 12.43
N ASP A 172 9.79 -26.37 11.21
CA ASP A 172 10.99 -26.10 10.43
C ASP A 172 11.80 -24.91 11.00
N LEU A 173 11.14 -23.84 11.44
CA LEU A 173 11.81 -22.68 12.05
C LEU A 173 12.44 -22.99 13.41
N GLU A 174 11.76 -23.75 14.28
CA GLU A 174 12.33 -24.22 15.55
C GLU A 174 13.50 -25.19 15.32
N ALA A 175 13.37 -26.11 14.36
CA ALA A 175 14.44 -27.02 13.98
C ALA A 175 15.67 -26.31 13.38
N ARG A 176 15.49 -25.12 12.79
CA ARG A 176 16.61 -24.28 12.32
C ARG A 176 17.27 -23.51 13.47
N ARG A 177 16.50 -23.12 14.48
CA ARG A 177 17.02 -22.44 15.68
C ARG A 177 17.77 -23.38 16.65
N SER A 178 17.46 -24.67 16.67
CA SER A 178 18.19 -25.66 17.48
C SER A 178 19.51 -26.13 16.86
N ARG A 179 19.79 -25.74 15.60
CA ARG A 179 20.99 -26.12 14.83
C ARG A 179 22.03 -25.00 14.70
N GLY A 180 21.82 -23.84 15.31
CA GLY A 180 22.77 -22.73 15.40
C GLY A 180 22.97 -22.28 16.84
#